data_AF-A0A093PNZ3-F1
#
_entry.id   AF-A0A093PNZ3-F1
#
_cell.length_a   1.000
_cell.length_b   1.000
_cell.length_c   1.000
_cell.angle_alpha   90.00
_cell.angle_beta   90.00
_cell.angle_gamma   90.00
#
_symmetry.space_group_name_H-M   'P 1'
#
loop_
_entity.id
_entity.type
_entity.pdbx_description
1 polymer ?
#
loop_
_entity_poly.entity_id
_entity_poly.type
_entity_poly.pdbx_seq_one_letter_code
_entity_poly.pdbx_strand_id
1 'polypeptide(L)'
;GLKGLLSKQWTGKGFDRDLSQLLDLLYLEQSNGKGEIERQHQAACTIQAMWRGFQTRKRLKKLPQAVTTLQRSFRAKREQELQHLKKQKEDEALQLQMQLQRQRAMRLFHERQLALLEIIHASQVNKYLEEMEGKSALTIQRFWRGYRARRYFHQQRQSLKEYKAAVVIQRAACKFLEKRRRRRLLSPWKDPKGLTDEQRLALQQKVDDYIRLHPAPQMSEEMSKELHLQAQEKLAQFLLRSRLDQRAAQRRETLLAQVNTDVELLMNAPVLAETTEKDLDVFMSRSIPIATKARQSHNTMLKHARWPWWKKLGDEFGEDYVIPDDALNAELGTLFIGGRK
;
A
#
# COMPACT_ATOMS: atom_id res chain seq x y z
N GLY A 1 -9.09 -54.41 43.37
CA GLY A 1 -8.60 -55.01 42.12
C GLY A 1 -8.35 -56.49 42.31
N LEU A 2 -8.41 -57.29 41.25
CA LEU A 2 -8.37 -58.77 41.26
C LEU A 2 -7.27 -59.36 42.18
N LYS A 3 -6.07 -58.76 42.20
CA LYS A 3 -4.95 -59.13 43.08
C LYS A 3 -5.28 -59.10 44.58
N GLY A 4 -5.95 -58.04 45.03
CA GLY A 4 -6.32 -57.86 46.44
C GLY A 4 -7.53 -58.69 46.85
N LEU A 5 -8.30 -59.22 45.89
CA LEU A 5 -9.36 -60.20 46.14
C LEU A 5 -8.78 -61.61 46.24
N LEU A 6 -7.88 -61.97 45.31
CA LEU A 6 -7.16 -63.25 45.31
C LEU A 6 -6.30 -63.43 46.57
N SER A 7 -5.55 -62.41 46.99
CA SER A 7 -4.66 -62.50 48.16
C SER A 7 -5.38 -62.50 49.52
N LYS A 8 -6.66 -62.09 49.57
CA LYS A 8 -7.43 -61.98 50.83
C LYS A 8 -8.45 -63.09 51.02
N GLN A 9 -8.98 -63.67 49.94
CA GLN A 9 -10.09 -64.63 50.00
C GLN A 9 -9.67 -66.10 49.81
N TRP A 10 -8.46 -66.34 49.30
CA TRP A 10 -8.03 -67.67 48.83
C TRP A 10 -6.72 -68.18 49.46
N THR A 11 -6.04 -67.37 50.26
CA THR A 11 -4.87 -67.78 51.05
C THR A 11 -5.28 -68.77 52.16
N GLY A 12 -4.66 -69.95 52.17
CA GLY A 12 -4.87 -70.98 53.21
C GLY A 12 -5.98 -72.01 52.92
N LYS A 13 -6.53 -72.04 51.69
CA LYS A 13 -7.54 -73.03 51.27
C LYS A 13 -6.97 -74.19 50.43
N GLY A 14 -5.64 -74.36 50.40
CA GLY A 14 -4.98 -75.51 49.75
C GLY A 14 -4.58 -75.31 48.28
N PHE A 15 -4.84 -74.13 47.69
CA PHE A 15 -4.44 -73.77 46.31
C PHE A 15 -3.23 -72.83 46.27
N ASP A 16 -2.45 -72.75 47.35
CA ASP A 16 -1.46 -71.68 47.54
C ASP A 16 -0.33 -71.71 46.50
N ARG A 17 0.01 -72.89 45.94
CA ARG A 17 1.00 -73.03 44.85
C ARG A 17 0.52 -72.37 43.55
N ASP A 18 -0.69 -72.69 43.12
CA ASP A 18 -1.27 -72.16 41.87
C ASP A 18 -1.62 -70.68 42.03
N LEU A 19 -2.07 -70.27 43.24
CA LEU A 19 -2.32 -68.88 43.58
C LEU A 19 -1.01 -68.05 43.54
N SER A 20 0.09 -68.61 44.03
CA SER A 20 1.42 -67.97 43.98
C SER A 20 1.91 -67.80 42.54
N GLN A 21 1.79 -68.84 41.71
CA GLN A 21 2.13 -68.75 40.28
C GLN A 21 1.29 -67.69 39.55
N LEU A 22 0.00 -67.61 39.83
CA LEU A 22 -0.90 -66.66 39.18
C LEU A 22 -0.63 -65.22 39.66
N LEU A 23 -0.31 -65.03 40.94
CA LEU A 23 0.13 -63.73 41.46
C LEU A 23 1.47 -63.31 40.86
N ASP A 24 2.45 -64.22 40.75
CA ASP A 24 3.76 -63.96 40.14
C ASP A 24 3.61 -63.53 38.68
N LEU A 25 2.79 -64.22 37.89
CA LEU A 25 2.49 -63.84 36.51
C LEU A 25 1.86 -62.44 36.42
N LEU A 26 0.89 -62.14 37.28
CA LEU A 26 0.24 -60.83 37.31
C LEU A 26 1.18 -59.71 37.81
N TYR A 27 2.17 -59.99 38.67
CA TYR A 27 3.20 -59.02 39.07
C TYR A 27 4.25 -58.81 37.97
N LEU A 28 4.63 -59.87 37.24
CA LEU A 28 5.55 -59.81 36.11
C LEU A 28 4.98 -58.93 34.98
N GLU A 29 3.71 -59.13 34.63
CA GLU A 29 3.01 -58.39 33.57
C GLU A 29 2.91 -56.88 33.88
N GLN A 30 2.69 -56.53 35.15
CA GLN A 30 2.62 -55.12 35.60
C GLN A 30 4.00 -54.45 35.70
N SER A 31 5.07 -55.22 35.94
CA SER A 31 6.45 -54.73 35.91
C SER A 31 6.93 -54.45 34.48
N ASN A 32 6.57 -55.32 33.53
CA ASN A 32 6.88 -55.15 32.11
C ASN A 32 6.18 -53.93 31.51
N GLY A 33 4.92 -53.67 31.88
CA GLY A 33 4.18 -52.48 31.44
C GLY A 33 4.77 -51.16 31.94
N LYS A 34 5.31 -51.12 33.16
CA LYS A 34 5.96 -49.91 33.72
C LYS A 34 7.27 -49.59 33.00
N GLY A 35 8.11 -50.60 32.75
CA GLY A 35 9.35 -50.42 32.00
C GLY A 35 9.12 -49.96 30.56
N GLU A 36 8.04 -50.44 29.92
CA GLU A 36 7.68 -50.02 28.57
C GLU A 36 7.19 -48.55 28.52
N ILE A 37 6.39 -48.13 29.52
CA ILE A 37 5.95 -46.73 29.66
C ILE A 37 7.15 -45.80 29.89
N GLU A 38 8.12 -46.20 30.71
CA GLU A 38 9.35 -45.42 30.94
C GLU A 38 10.21 -45.30 29.67
N ARG A 39 10.34 -46.38 28.88
CA ARG A 39 11.03 -46.33 27.58
C ARG A 39 10.31 -45.40 26.60
N GLN A 40 8.98 -45.46 26.53
CA GLN A 40 8.18 -44.56 25.70
C GLN A 40 8.34 -43.10 26.14
N HIS A 41 8.40 -42.85 27.45
CA HIS A 41 8.64 -41.51 28.00
C HIS A 41 10.05 -41.00 27.66
N GLN A 42 11.08 -41.85 27.79
CA GLN A 42 12.45 -41.51 27.39
C GLN A 42 12.57 -41.23 25.89
N ALA A 43 11.93 -42.05 25.05
CA ALA A 43 11.87 -41.83 23.61
C ALA A 43 11.17 -40.49 23.28
N ALA A 44 10.04 -40.21 23.93
CA ALA A 44 9.32 -38.95 23.78
C ALA A 44 10.18 -37.74 24.20
N CYS A 45 10.86 -37.81 25.34
CA CYS A 45 11.78 -36.76 25.80
C CYS A 45 12.92 -36.53 24.79
N THR A 46 13.47 -37.60 24.20
CA THR A 46 14.53 -37.51 23.20
C THR A 46 14.05 -36.83 21.93
N ILE A 47 12.88 -37.22 21.41
CA ILE A 47 12.24 -36.59 20.24
C ILE A 47 11.96 -35.11 20.51
N GLN A 48 11.40 -34.80 21.68
CA GLN A 48 11.11 -33.42 22.08
C GLN A 48 12.38 -32.57 22.22
N ALA A 49 13.45 -33.11 22.81
CA ALA A 49 14.73 -32.42 22.93
C ALA A 49 15.34 -32.13 21.55
N MET A 50 15.32 -33.12 20.66
CA MET A 50 15.78 -32.95 19.27
C MET A 50 14.96 -31.90 18.51
N TRP A 51 13.63 -31.90 18.67
CA TRP A 51 12.76 -30.92 18.03
C TRP A 51 13.00 -29.49 18.56
N ARG A 52 13.07 -29.32 19.88
CA ARG A 52 13.39 -28.02 20.51
C ARG A 52 14.77 -27.51 20.04
N GLY A 53 15.76 -28.40 19.99
CA GLY A 53 17.10 -28.08 19.47
C GLY A 53 17.09 -27.67 18.00
N PHE A 54 16.33 -28.37 17.15
CA PHE A 54 16.15 -27.99 15.75
C PHE A 54 15.48 -26.63 15.61
N GLN A 55 14.41 -26.35 16.37
CA GLN A 55 13.73 -25.05 16.33
C GLN A 55 14.69 -23.90 16.68
N THR A 56 15.47 -24.05 17.76
CA THR A 56 16.46 -23.05 18.18
C THR A 56 17.51 -22.82 17.09
N ARG A 57 18.09 -23.90 16.53
CA ARG A 57 19.07 -23.79 15.43
C ARG A 57 18.47 -23.12 14.18
N LYS A 58 17.22 -23.44 13.83
CA LYS A 58 16.51 -22.81 12.71
C LYS A 58 16.29 -21.31 12.96
N ARG A 59 15.97 -20.91 14.19
CA ARG A 59 15.82 -19.49 14.57
C ARG A 59 17.17 -18.77 14.52
N LEU A 60 18.22 -19.35 15.11
CA LEU A 60 19.57 -18.77 15.12
C LEU A 60 20.12 -18.58 13.71
N LYS A 61 19.90 -19.55 12.80
CA LYS A 61 20.30 -19.40 11.38
C LYS A 61 19.63 -18.20 10.68
N LYS A 62 18.44 -17.78 11.12
CA LYS A 62 17.71 -16.63 10.53
C LYS A 62 18.11 -15.27 11.12
N LEU A 63 18.70 -15.24 12.30
CA LEU A 63 19.06 -13.98 12.97
C LEU A 63 20.07 -13.13 12.17
N PRO A 64 21.16 -13.69 11.61
CA PRO A 64 22.09 -12.90 10.79
C PRO A 64 21.39 -12.22 9.61
N GLN A 65 20.47 -12.93 8.95
CA GLN A 65 19.70 -12.36 7.85
C GLN A 65 18.84 -11.19 8.33
N ALA A 66 18.11 -11.35 9.44
CA ALA A 66 17.30 -10.27 10.02
C ALA A 66 18.16 -9.04 10.40
N VAL A 67 19.32 -9.26 11.02
CA VAL A 67 20.27 -8.20 11.39
C VAL A 67 20.80 -7.50 10.15
N THR A 68 21.23 -8.24 9.13
CA THR A 68 21.72 -7.63 7.88
C THR A 68 20.62 -6.84 7.15
N THR A 69 19.37 -7.32 7.16
CA THR A 69 18.25 -6.56 6.57
C THR A 69 17.98 -5.26 7.33
N LEU A 70 18.05 -5.29 8.66
CA LEU A 70 17.90 -4.10 9.49
C LEU A 70 19.05 -3.11 9.29
N GLN A 71 20.29 -3.59 9.24
CA GLN A 71 21.45 -2.74 8.98
C GLN A 71 21.39 -2.11 7.59
N ARG A 72 20.96 -2.86 6.56
CA ARG A 72 20.77 -2.34 5.20
C ARG A 72 19.67 -1.28 5.16
N SER A 73 18.51 -1.53 5.77
CA SER A 73 17.42 -0.55 5.79
C SER A 73 17.81 0.72 6.54
N PHE A 74 18.53 0.60 7.67
CA PHE A 74 19.04 1.74 8.41
C PHE A 74 20.03 2.57 7.59
N ARG A 75 20.99 1.92 6.92
CA ARG A 75 21.96 2.62 6.05
C ARG A 75 21.27 3.32 4.89
N ALA A 76 20.34 2.65 4.21
CA ALA A 76 19.57 3.23 3.11
C ALA A 76 18.74 4.44 3.57
N LYS A 77 18.07 4.34 4.73
CA LYS A 77 17.31 5.45 5.31
C LYS A 77 18.21 6.64 5.62
N ARG A 78 19.36 6.40 6.26
CA ARG A 78 20.33 7.44 6.59
C ARG A 78 20.90 8.12 5.33
N GLU A 79 21.17 7.36 4.29
CA GLU A 79 21.64 7.91 3.01
C GLU A 79 20.56 8.78 2.35
N GLN A 80 19.30 8.34 2.35
CA GLN A 80 18.18 9.12 1.83
C GLN A 80 18.00 10.43 2.61
N GLU A 81 18.07 10.40 3.94
CA GLU A 81 17.99 11.60 4.79
C GLU A 81 19.11 12.59 4.46
N LEU A 82 20.35 12.10 4.30
CA LEU A 82 21.49 12.94 3.92
C LEU A 82 21.33 13.54 2.52
N GLN A 83 20.85 12.75 1.55
CA GLN A 83 20.58 13.24 0.20
C GLN A 83 19.47 14.29 0.19
N HIS A 84 18.41 14.08 0.97
CA HIS A 84 17.31 15.04 1.11
C HIS A 84 17.81 16.36 1.70
N LEU A 85 18.57 16.29 2.80
CA LEU A 85 19.15 17.48 3.43
C LEU A 85 20.11 18.22 2.49
N LYS A 86 20.89 17.48 1.68
CA LYS A 86 21.79 18.07 0.70
C LYS A 86 21.01 18.80 -0.40
N LYS A 87 19.95 18.19 -0.94
CA LYS A 87 19.07 18.82 -1.92
C LYS A 87 18.40 20.08 -1.36
N GLN A 88 17.88 20.02 -0.14
CA GLN A 88 17.30 21.19 0.52
C GLN A 88 18.29 22.35 0.60
N LYS A 89 19.53 22.08 1.02
CA LYS A 89 20.59 23.10 1.05
C LYS A 89 20.95 23.64 -0.33
N GLU A 90 20.98 22.79 -1.34
CA GLU A 90 21.22 23.18 -2.73
C GLU A 90 20.08 24.08 -3.25
N ASP A 91 18.84 23.73 -2.96
CA ASP A 91 17.64 24.51 -3.32
C ASP A 91 17.61 25.87 -2.60
N GLU A 92 17.89 25.89 -1.29
CA GLU A 92 18.03 27.13 -0.50
C GLU A 92 19.13 28.04 -1.05
N ALA A 93 20.29 27.47 -1.38
CA ALA A 93 21.41 28.22 -1.97
C ALA A 93 21.03 28.80 -3.34
N LEU A 94 20.32 28.04 -4.17
CA LEU A 94 19.81 28.50 -5.45
C LEU A 94 18.81 29.65 -5.27
N GLN A 95 17.87 29.53 -4.33
CA GLN A 95 16.90 30.58 -4.02
C GLN A 95 17.61 31.87 -3.60
N LEU A 96 18.58 31.79 -2.69
CA LEU A 96 19.38 32.95 -2.27
C LEU A 96 20.16 33.56 -3.44
N GLN A 97 20.74 32.73 -4.31
CA GLN A 97 21.44 33.20 -5.51
C GLN A 97 20.50 33.94 -6.46
N MET A 98 19.30 33.41 -6.70
CA MET A 98 18.28 34.05 -7.54
C MET A 98 17.80 35.38 -6.95
N GLN A 99 17.59 35.44 -5.62
CA GLN A 99 17.24 36.68 -4.93
C GLN A 99 18.34 37.75 -5.08
N LEU A 100 19.60 37.36 -4.88
CA LEU A 100 20.73 38.27 -5.04
C LEU A 100 20.88 38.76 -6.49
N GLN A 101 20.72 37.87 -7.47
CA GLN A 101 20.73 38.24 -8.89
C GLN A 101 19.62 39.24 -9.21
N ARG A 102 18.41 39.02 -8.70
CA ARG A 102 17.28 39.94 -8.85
C ARG A 102 17.57 41.30 -8.23
N GLN A 103 18.07 41.34 -7.00
CA GLN A 103 18.44 42.60 -6.34
C GLN A 103 19.53 43.36 -7.10
N ARG A 104 20.52 42.66 -7.66
CA ARG A 104 21.57 43.26 -8.50
C ARG A 104 20.99 43.81 -9.80
N ALA A 105 20.13 43.05 -10.47
CA ALA A 105 19.48 43.49 -11.70
C ALA A 105 18.59 44.72 -11.47
N MET A 106 17.85 44.75 -10.36
CA MET A 106 16.99 45.88 -10.00
C MET A 106 17.80 47.13 -9.67
N ARG A 107 18.92 46.98 -8.95
CA ARG A 107 19.87 48.09 -8.72
C ARG A 107 20.43 48.64 -10.02
N LEU A 108 20.95 47.77 -10.88
CA LEU A 108 21.51 48.16 -12.18
C LEU A 108 20.47 48.87 -13.07
N PHE A 109 19.22 48.43 -13.00
CA PHE A 109 18.12 49.08 -13.70
C PHE A 109 17.86 50.50 -13.19
N HIS A 110 17.72 50.66 -11.87
CA HIS A 110 17.52 51.99 -11.28
C HIS A 110 18.71 52.92 -11.56
N GLU A 111 19.94 52.42 -11.46
CA GLU A 111 21.15 53.18 -11.82
C GLU A 111 21.10 53.69 -13.26
N ARG A 112 20.70 52.84 -14.22
CA ARG A 112 20.54 53.26 -15.62
C ARG A 112 19.41 54.27 -15.81
N GLN A 113 18.30 54.11 -15.10
CA GLN A 113 17.20 55.08 -15.15
C GLN A 113 17.62 56.44 -14.61
N LEU A 114 18.34 56.47 -13.48
CA LEU A 114 18.87 57.70 -12.90
C LEU A 114 19.86 58.38 -13.85
N ALA A 115 20.82 57.64 -14.40
CA ALA A 115 21.79 58.17 -15.37
C ALA A 115 21.10 58.77 -16.61
N LEU A 116 20.01 58.15 -17.09
CA LEU A 116 19.23 58.71 -18.20
C LEU A 116 18.52 60.01 -17.79
N LEU A 117 17.92 60.06 -16.60
CA LEU A 117 17.25 61.26 -16.10
C LEU A 117 18.22 62.43 -15.87
N GLU A 118 19.47 62.14 -15.49
CA GLU A 118 20.53 63.15 -15.36
C GLU A 118 20.92 63.79 -16.70
N ILE A 119 20.83 63.04 -17.81
CA ILE A 119 21.20 63.50 -19.17
C ILE A 119 20.04 64.23 -19.86
N ILE A 120 18.78 63.89 -19.55
CA ILE A 120 17.60 64.45 -20.21
C ILE A 120 17.36 65.90 -19.76
N HIS A 121 17.14 66.80 -20.72
CA HIS A 121 16.78 68.18 -20.44
C HIS A 121 15.41 68.27 -19.73
N ALA A 122 15.28 69.14 -18.71
CA ALA A 122 14.10 69.23 -17.85
C ALA A 122 12.77 69.38 -18.61
N SER A 123 12.75 70.07 -19.75
CA SER A 123 11.55 70.24 -20.58
C SER A 123 11.07 68.96 -21.31
N GLN A 124 11.93 67.94 -21.41
CA GLN A 124 11.65 66.68 -22.10
C GLN A 124 11.35 65.52 -21.13
N VAL A 125 11.57 65.72 -19.82
CA VAL A 125 11.36 64.69 -18.79
C VAL A 125 9.92 64.19 -18.78
N ASN A 126 8.92 65.09 -18.86
CA ASN A 126 7.51 64.70 -18.84
C ASN A 126 7.13 63.80 -20.02
N LYS A 127 7.61 64.12 -21.24
CA LYS A 127 7.37 63.29 -22.43
C LYS A 127 7.97 61.89 -22.27
N TYR A 128 9.18 61.81 -21.72
CA TYR A 128 9.84 60.54 -21.43
C TYR A 128 9.06 59.71 -20.39
N LEU A 129 8.57 60.34 -19.32
CA LEU A 129 7.76 59.65 -18.30
C LEU A 129 6.45 59.11 -18.88
N GLU A 130 5.73 59.89 -19.70
CA GLU A 130 4.51 59.46 -20.39
C GLU A 130 4.77 58.23 -21.30
N GLU A 131 5.88 58.23 -22.05
CA GLU A 131 6.27 57.06 -22.85
C GLU A 131 6.56 55.82 -22.00
N MET A 132 7.21 56.00 -20.84
CA MET A 132 7.52 54.92 -19.92
C MET A 132 6.27 54.36 -19.23
N GLU A 133 5.32 55.21 -18.87
CA GLU A 133 4.01 54.82 -18.37
C GLU A 133 3.25 53.99 -19.41
N GLY A 134 3.23 54.45 -20.68
CA GLY A 134 2.62 53.72 -21.78
C GLY A 134 3.23 52.32 -21.98
N LYS A 135 4.57 52.22 -22.00
CA LYS A 135 5.28 50.93 -22.11
C LYS A 135 5.01 50.01 -20.92
N SER A 136 4.92 50.57 -19.72
CA SER A 136 4.63 49.83 -18.49
C SER A 136 3.19 49.30 -18.49
N ALA A 137 2.23 50.13 -18.86
CA ALA A 137 0.83 49.75 -19.00
C ALA A 137 0.64 48.60 -20.01
N LEU A 138 1.30 48.69 -21.19
CA LEU A 138 1.26 47.62 -22.19
C LEU A 138 1.85 46.30 -21.66
N THR A 139 2.93 46.39 -20.87
CA THR A 139 3.57 45.23 -20.24
C THR A 139 2.61 44.57 -19.25
N ILE A 140 2.04 45.34 -18.31
CA ILE A 140 1.07 44.85 -17.33
C ILE A 140 -0.13 44.20 -18.02
N GLN A 141 -0.70 44.87 -19.03
CA GLN A 141 -1.84 44.35 -19.79
C GLN A 141 -1.51 43.04 -20.52
N ARG A 142 -0.33 42.94 -21.14
CA ARG A 142 0.15 41.71 -21.79
C ARG A 142 0.23 40.56 -20.80
N PHE A 143 0.78 40.80 -19.62
CA PHE A 143 0.91 39.77 -18.59
C PHE A 143 -0.42 39.36 -17.98
N TRP A 144 -1.31 40.32 -17.74
CA TRP A 144 -2.67 40.04 -17.30
C TRP A 144 -3.44 39.15 -18.27
N ARG A 145 -3.37 39.46 -19.58
CA ARG A 145 -3.98 38.62 -20.63
C ARG A 145 -3.42 37.19 -20.59
N GLY A 146 -2.11 37.04 -20.43
CA GLY A 146 -1.46 35.74 -20.28
C GLY A 146 -1.88 34.99 -19.00
N TYR A 147 -1.95 35.70 -17.87
CA TYR A 147 -2.40 35.15 -16.59
C TYR A 147 -3.83 34.63 -16.69
N ARG A 148 -4.74 35.45 -17.25
CA ARG A 148 -6.16 35.09 -17.44
C ARG A 148 -6.30 33.81 -18.28
N ALA A 149 -5.56 33.70 -19.39
CA ALA A 149 -5.58 32.51 -20.24
C ALA A 149 -5.08 31.26 -19.49
N ARG A 150 -3.97 31.37 -18.75
CA ARG A 150 -3.44 30.27 -17.93
C ARG A 150 -4.41 29.86 -16.82
N ARG A 151 -5.04 30.82 -16.14
CA ARG A 151 -6.03 30.56 -15.09
C ARG A 151 -7.23 29.80 -15.64
N TYR A 152 -7.76 30.24 -16.78
CA TYR A 152 -8.85 29.53 -17.46
C TYR A 152 -8.44 28.09 -17.85
N PHE A 153 -7.25 27.92 -18.44
CA PHE A 153 -6.73 26.59 -18.77
C PHE A 153 -6.56 25.71 -17.51
N HIS A 154 -6.04 26.25 -16.42
CA HIS A 154 -5.89 25.51 -15.16
C HIS A 154 -7.23 25.03 -14.61
N GLN A 155 -8.27 25.86 -14.67
CA GLN A 155 -9.62 25.49 -14.27
C GLN A 155 -10.17 24.35 -15.16
N GLN A 156 -9.94 24.40 -16.46
CA GLN A 156 -10.33 23.35 -17.41
C GLN A 156 -9.46 22.08 -17.30
N ARG A 157 -8.22 22.20 -16.80
CA ARG A 157 -7.25 21.09 -16.74
C ARG A 157 -7.74 19.92 -15.91
N GLN A 158 -8.44 20.20 -14.81
CA GLN A 158 -9.01 19.17 -13.95
C GLN A 158 -10.13 18.40 -14.68
N SER A 159 -11.06 19.12 -15.31
CA SER A 159 -12.12 18.52 -16.13
C SER A 159 -11.55 17.70 -17.30
N LEU A 160 -10.51 18.19 -17.98
CA LEU A 160 -9.82 17.44 -19.04
C LEU A 160 -9.13 16.18 -18.51
N LYS A 161 -8.56 16.22 -17.30
CA LYS A 161 -7.94 15.06 -16.66
C LYS A 161 -8.98 14.00 -16.33
N GLU A 162 -10.12 14.42 -15.79
CA GLU A 162 -11.26 13.56 -15.48
C GLU A 162 -11.87 12.95 -16.75
N TYR A 163 -12.09 13.76 -17.79
CA TYR A 163 -12.56 13.29 -19.09
C TYR A 163 -11.60 12.25 -19.69
N LYS A 164 -10.29 12.54 -19.70
CA LYS A 164 -9.27 11.59 -20.19
C LYS A 164 -9.29 10.29 -19.38
N ALA A 165 -9.39 10.38 -18.06
CA ALA A 165 -9.49 9.20 -17.21
C ALA A 165 -10.77 8.38 -17.52
N ALA A 166 -11.92 9.05 -17.66
CA ALA A 166 -13.18 8.42 -18.02
C ALA A 166 -13.09 7.69 -19.37
N VAL A 167 -12.50 8.32 -20.39
CA VAL A 167 -12.27 7.69 -21.71
C VAL A 167 -11.38 6.45 -21.59
N VAL A 168 -10.32 6.49 -20.77
CA VAL A 168 -9.45 5.33 -20.52
C VAL A 168 -10.22 4.18 -19.86
N ILE A 169 -11.03 4.49 -18.83
CA ILE A 169 -11.86 3.51 -18.13
C ILE A 169 -12.91 2.91 -19.08
N GLN A 170 -13.62 3.74 -19.85
CA GLN A 170 -14.61 3.30 -20.83
C GLN A 170 -13.98 2.37 -21.88
N ARG A 171 -12.82 2.74 -22.44
CA ARG A 171 -12.07 1.88 -23.37
C ARG A 171 -11.70 0.55 -22.75
N ALA A 172 -11.23 0.55 -21.49
CA ALA A 172 -10.90 -0.68 -20.79
C ALA A 172 -12.13 -1.56 -20.54
N ALA A 173 -13.27 -0.96 -20.17
CA ALA A 173 -14.53 -1.65 -19.96
C ALA A 173 -15.07 -2.27 -21.25
N CYS A 174 -15.07 -1.53 -22.37
CA CYS A 174 -15.45 -2.06 -23.69
C CYS A 174 -14.59 -3.28 -24.06
N LYS A 175 -13.26 -3.18 -23.94
CA LYS A 175 -12.34 -4.31 -24.18
C LYS A 175 -12.63 -5.51 -23.26
N PHE A 176 -12.92 -5.25 -21.99
CA PHE A 176 -13.29 -6.31 -21.05
C PHE A 176 -14.61 -6.98 -21.43
N LEU A 177 -15.62 -6.21 -21.81
CA LEU A 177 -16.92 -6.71 -22.23
C LEU A 177 -16.81 -7.51 -23.53
N GLU A 178 -16.01 -7.07 -24.50
CA GLU A 178 -15.68 -7.83 -25.71
C GLU A 178 -14.99 -9.16 -25.36
N LYS A 179 -13.98 -9.13 -24.48
CA LYS A 179 -13.31 -10.33 -23.98
C LYS A 179 -14.29 -11.27 -23.28
N ARG A 180 -15.23 -10.73 -22.49
CA ARG A 180 -16.28 -11.49 -21.81
C ARG A 180 -17.29 -12.07 -22.80
N ARG A 181 -17.69 -11.34 -23.86
CA ARG A 181 -18.55 -11.86 -24.93
C ARG A 181 -17.85 -12.99 -25.68
N ARG A 182 -16.58 -12.83 -26.07
CA ARG A 182 -15.77 -13.92 -26.66
C ARG A 182 -15.70 -15.14 -25.73
N ARG A 183 -15.55 -14.94 -24.42
CA ARG A 183 -15.59 -16.01 -23.41
C ARG A 183 -16.97 -16.63 -23.18
N ARG A 184 -18.08 -15.93 -23.43
CA ARG A 184 -19.44 -16.50 -23.37
C ARG A 184 -19.81 -17.24 -24.65
N LEU A 185 -19.29 -16.81 -25.80
CA LEU A 185 -19.41 -17.53 -27.07
C LEU A 185 -18.64 -18.85 -27.06
N LEU A 186 -17.61 -18.96 -26.21
CA LEU A 186 -17.20 -20.25 -25.65
C LEU A 186 -18.31 -20.69 -24.67
N SER A 187 -19.37 -21.28 -25.22
CA SER A 187 -20.55 -21.75 -24.48
C SER A 187 -20.17 -22.51 -23.20
N PRO A 188 -20.99 -22.45 -22.13
CA PRO A 188 -21.01 -23.53 -21.14
C PRO A 188 -21.04 -24.84 -21.90
N TRP A 189 -20.12 -25.75 -21.56
CA TRP A 189 -20.09 -27.10 -22.10
C TRP A 189 -21.53 -27.59 -22.25
N LYS A 190 -22.02 -27.66 -23.49
CA LYS A 190 -23.23 -28.41 -23.77
C LYS A 190 -22.79 -29.84 -23.53
N ASP A 191 -23.42 -30.53 -22.59
CA ASP A 191 -23.21 -31.97 -22.44
C ASP A 191 -23.32 -32.57 -23.85
N PRO A 192 -22.23 -33.12 -24.41
CA PRO A 192 -22.31 -33.71 -25.72
C PRO A 192 -23.39 -34.78 -25.62
N LYS A 193 -24.41 -34.71 -26.49
CA LYS A 193 -25.34 -35.84 -26.70
C LYS A 193 -24.46 -37.08 -26.74
N GLY A 194 -24.69 -38.02 -25.81
CA GLY A 194 -23.77 -39.13 -25.56
C GLY A 194 -23.31 -39.72 -26.87
N LEU A 195 -22.00 -39.66 -27.14
CA LEU A 195 -21.45 -40.14 -28.40
C LEU A 195 -21.92 -41.58 -28.61
N THR A 196 -22.59 -41.83 -29.74
CA THR A 196 -22.89 -43.17 -30.22
C THR A 196 -21.58 -43.96 -30.32
N ASP A 197 -21.57 -45.24 -29.97
CA ASP A 197 -20.32 -46.03 -29.86
C ASP A 197 -19.50 -46.04 -31.15
N GLU A 198 -20.15 -45.92 -32.31
CA GLU A 198 -19.50 -45.77 -33.62
C GLU A 198 -18.70 -44.45 -33.73
N GLN A 199 -19.23 -43.35 -33.18
CA GLN A 199 -18.53 -42.06 -33.16
C GLN A 199 -17.37 -42.06 -32.16
N ARG A 200 -17.50 -42.80 -31.06
CA ARG A 200 -16.38 -43.02 -30.12
C ARG A 200 -15.25 -43.76 -30.79
N LEU A 201 -15.55 -44.87 -31.47
CA LEU A 201 -14.55 -45.66 -32.21
C LEU A 201 -13.88 -44.84 -33.32
N ALA A 202 -14.65 -44.05 -34.08
CA ALA A 202 -14.10 -43.20 -35.12
C ALA A 202 -13.20 -42.08 -34.57
N LEU A 203 -13.56 -41.47 -33.43
CA LEU A 203 -12.70 -40.50 -32.76
C LEU A 203 -11.47 -41.14 -32.14
N GLN A 204 -11.61 -42.34 -31.58
CA GLN A 204 -10.50 -43.09 -31.01
C GLN A 204 -9.51 -43.48 -32.10
N GLN A 205 -9.99 -43.95 -33.26
CA GLN A 205 -9.14 -44.17 -34.44
C GLN A 205 -8.44 -42.88 -34.89
N LYS A 206 -9.14 -41.73 -34.93
CA LYS A 206 -8.49 -40.44 -35.26
C LYS A 206 -7.42 -40.04 -34.25
N VAL A 207 -7.65 -40.29 -32.97
CA VAL A 207 -6.66 -40.02 -31.91
C VAL A 207 -5.48 -40.99 -32.04
N ASP A 208 -5.72 -42.27 -32.28
CA ASP A 208 -4.69 -43.29 -32.46
C ASP A 208 -3.85 -43.01 -33.72
N ASP A 209 -4.48 -42.61 -34.82
CA ASP A 209 -3.80 -42.20 -36.05
C ASP A 209 -2.98 -40.93 -35.82
N TYR A 210 -3.50 -39.96 -35.08
CA TYR A 210 -2.74 -38.76 -34.73
C TYR A 210 -1.53 -39.07 -33.83
N ILE A 211 -1.70 -39.96 -32.85
CA ILE A 211 -0.61 -40.44 -31.96
C ILE A 211 0.44 -41.22 -32.77
N ARG A 212 0.02 -42.02 -33.76
CA ARG A 212 0.93 -42.72 -34.69
C ARG A 212 1.73 -41.75 -35.55
N LEU A 213 1.08 -40.67 -36.02
CA LEU A 213 1.71 -39.64 -36.83
C LEU A 213 2.59 -38.67 -36.01
N HIS A 214 2.30 -38.52 -34.71
CA HIS A 214 3.04 -37.66 -33.78
C HIS A 214 3.46 -38.43 -32.53
N PRO A 215 4.45 -39.34 -32.63
CA PRO A 215 4.96 -40.05 -31.48
C PRO A 215 5.53 -39.03 -30.49
N ALA A 216 4.90 -38.92 -29.32
CA ALA A 216 5.46 -38.13 -28.25
C ALA A 216 6.81 -38.73 -27.85
N PRO A 217 7.83 -37.92 -27.54
CA PRO A 217 9.06 -38.43 -26.95
C PRO A 217 8.68 -39.29 -25.73
N GLN A 218 9.13 -40.55 -25.69
CA GLN A 218 8.86 -41.44 -24.56
C GLN A 218 9.44 -40.78 -23.30
N MET A 219 8.58 -40.13 -22.53
CA MET A 219 8.92 -39.71 -21.18
C MET A 219 8.83 -40.95 -20.29
N SER A 220 9.88 -41.21 -19.52
CA SER A 220 9.86 -42.25 -18.49
C SER A 220 8.61 -42.07 -17.60
N GLU A 221 8.00 -43.18 -17.20
CA GLU A 221 6.82 -43.19 -16.33
C GLU A 221 7.07 -42.44 -15.01
N GLU A 222 8.33 -42.40 -14.57
CA GLU A 222 8.76 -41.65 -13.40
C GLU A 222 8.68 -40.14 -13.64
N MET A 223 9.14 -39.67 -14.80
CA MET A 223 9.12 -38.25 -15.17
C MET A 223 7.70 -37.71 -15.37
N SER A 224 6.78 -38.54 -15.86
CA SER A 224 5.37 -38.14 -16.02
C SER A 224 4.66 -38.01 -14.67
N LYS A 225 4.92 -38.95 -13.74
CA LYS A 225 4.44 -38.87 -12.36
C LYS A 225 5.00 -37.66 -11.64
N GLU A 226 6.28 -37.35 -11.85
CA GLU A 226 6.93 -36.17 -11.25
C GLU A 226 6.33 -34.87 -11.78
N LEU A 227 6.12 -34.74 -13.09
CA LEU A 227 5.45 -33.57 -13.67
C LEU A 227 4.02 -33.40 -13.16
N HIS A 228 3.29 -34.51 -12.98
CA HIS A 228 1.94 -34.48 -12.43
C HIS A 228 1.93 -33.97 -10.99
N LEU A 229 2.84 -34.46 -10.15
CA LEU A 229 3.05 -33.99 -8.78
C LEU A 229 3.39 -32.49 -8.75
N GLN A 230 4.35 -32.05 -9.57
CA GLN A 230 4.73 -30.64 -9.65
C GLN A 230 3.57 -29.74 -10.10
N ALA A 231 2.72 -30.21 -11.02
CA ALA A 231 1.53 -29.49 -11.45
C ALA A 231 0.49 -29.38 -10.33
N GLN A 232 0.25 -30.47 -9.59
CA GLN A 232 -0.65 -30.48 -8.43
C GLN A 232 -0.14 -29.56 -7.30
N GLU A 233 1.17 -29.57 -7.02
CA GLU A 233 1.77 -28.68 -6.03
C GLU A 233 1.60 -27.20 -6.40
N LYS A 234 1.86 -26.83 -7.65
CA LYS A 234 1.66 -25.47 -8.15
C LYS A 234 0.19 -25.04 -8.04
N LEU A 235 -0.74 -25.94 -8.34
CA LEU A 235 -2.17 -25.68 -8.19
C LEU A 235 -2.54 -25.46 -6.71
N ALA A 236 -2.05 -26.30 -5.81
CA ALA A 236 -2.29 -26.16 -4.37
C ALA A 236 -1.75 -24.83 -3.83
N GLN A 237 -0.55 -24.41 -4.24
CA GLN A 237 0.03 -23.12 -3.89
C GLN A 237 -0.82 -21.95 -4.40
N PHE A 238 -1.29 -22.03 -5.65
CA PHE A 238 -2.16 -21.02 -6.23
C PHE A 238 -3.48 -20.88 -5.46
N LEU A 239 -4.14 -22.00 -5.16
CA LEU A 239 -5.40 -22.01 -4.41
C LEU A 239 -5.24 -21.43 -3.00
N LEU A 240 -4.12 -21.73 -2.33
CA LEU A 240 -3.81 -21.19 -1.01
C LEU A 240 -3.65 -19.66 -1.06
N ARG A 241 -2.90 -19.16 -2.05
CA ARG A 241 -2.67 -17.71 -2.24
C ARG A 241 -3.94 -16.97 -2.65
N SER A 242 -4.75 -17.56 -3.53
CA SER A 242 -6.02 -17.00 -3.96
C SER A 242 -6.99 -16.74 -2.81
N ARG A 243 -7.02 -17.59 -1.77
CA ARG A 243 -7.86 -17.37 -0.59
C ARG A 243 -7.40 -16.17 0.25
N LEU A 244 -6.09 -15.96 0.38
CA LEU A 244 -5.54 -14.79 1.09
C LEU A 244 -5.83 -13.50 0.32
N ASP A 245 -5.65 -13.52 -1.00
CA ASP A 245 -5.92 -12.38 -1.87
C ASP A 245 -7.41 -12.00 -1.86
N GLN A 246 -8.32 -12.99 -1.83
CA GLN A 246 -9.76 -12.76 -1.67
C GLN A 246 -10.11 -12.07 -0.35
N ARG A 247 -9.54 -12.53 0.79
CA ARG A 247 -9.76 -11.87 2.09
C ARG A 247 -9.24 -10.45 2.11
N ALA A 248 -8.08 -10.20 1.50
CA ALA A 248 -7.51 -8.87 1.39
C ALA A 248 -8.39 -7.95 0.52
N ALA A 249 -8.95 -8.47 -0.57
CA ALA A 249 -9.88 -7.75 -1.43
C ALA A 249 -11.18 -7.39 -0.69
N GLN A 250 -11.79 -8.37 -0.01
CA GLN A 250 -12.98 -8.14 0.82
C GLN A 250 -12.73 -7.06 1.88
N ARG A 251 -11.58 -7.11 2.58
CA ARG A 251 -11.22 -6.08 3.56
C ARG A 251 -11.10 -4.68 2.96
N ARG A 252 -10.56 -4.58 1.73
CA ARG A 252 -10.48 -3.30 1.01
C ARG A 252 -11.87 -2.81 0.63
N GLU A 253 -12.74 -3.68 0.13
CA GLU A 253 -14.12 -3.34 -0.21
C GLU A 253 -14.91 -2.86 1.02
N THR A 254 -14.77 -3.53 2.17
CA THR A 254 -15.43 -3.09 3.42
C THR A 254 -14.94 -1.73 3.89
N LEU A 255 -13.63 -1.45 3.76
CA LEU A 255 -13.07 -0.15 4.12
C LEU A 255 -13.55 0.95 3.18
N LEU A 256 -13.64 0.67 1.87
CA LEU A 256 -14.18 1.61 0.90
C LEU A 256 -15.65 1.92 1.16
N ALA A 257 -16.46 0.90 1.49
CA ALA A 257 -17.85 1.09 1.86
C ALA A 257 -17.98 1.97 3.11
N GLN A 258 -17.16 1.73 4.15
CA GLN A 258 -17.13 2.56 5.35
C GLN A 258 -16.75 4.02 5.04
N VAL A 259 -15.71 4.22 4.24
CA VAL A 259 -15.29 5.58 3.84
C VAL A 259 -16.40 6.29 3.07
N ASN A 260 -17.09 5.59 2.16
CA ASN A 260 -18.21 6.19 1.43
C ASN A 260 -19.37 6.57 2.35
N THR A 261 -19.73 5.72 3.32
CA THR A 261 -20.77 6.07 4.30
C THR A 261 -20.37 7.26 5.16
N ASP A 262 -19.10 7.33 5.57
CA ASP A 262 -18.58 8.45 6.35
C ASP A 262 -18.59 9.75 5.52
N VAL A 263 -18.25 9.68 4.23
CA VAL A 263 -18.31 10.82 3.31
C VAL A 263 -19.75 11.28 3.10
N GLU A 264 -20.70 10.37 2.85
CA GLU A 264 -22.12 10.72 2.69
C GLU A 264 -22.68 11.38 3.96
N LEU A 265 -22.28 10.88 5.14
CA LEU A 265 -22.64 11.45 6.43
C LEU A 265 -22.08 12.87 6.61
N LEU A 266 -20.82 13.12 6.23
CA LEU A 266 -20.21 14.45 6.27
C LEU A 266 -20.81 15.42 5.25
N MET A 267 -21.17 14.94 4.05
CA MET A 267 -21.81 15.76 3.02
C MET A 267 -23.21 16.21 3.42
N ASN A 268 -23.90 15.40 4.24
CA ASN A 268 -25.23 15.69 4.75
C ASN A 268 -25.20 16.30 6.17
N ALA A 269 -24.08 16.91 6.58
CA ALA A 269 -23.97 17.54 7.89
C ALA A 269 -24.94 18.72 8.04
N PRO A 270 -25.74 18.76 9.12
CA PRO A 270 -26.66 19.87 9.36
C PRO A 270 -25.91 21.18 9.59
N VAL A 271 -26.56 22.30 9.29
CA VAL A 271 -26.01 23.63 9.54
C VAL A 271 -25.87 23.84 11.04
N LEU A 272 -24.80 24.51 11.49
CA LEU A 272 -24.49 24.75 12.92
C LEU A 272 -25.62 25.42 13.72
N ALA A 273 -26.59 26.05 13.06
CA ALA A 273 -27.76 26.66 13.69
C ALA A 273 -28.88 25.65 14.01
N GLU A 274 -28.89 24.48 13.35
CA GLU A 274 -29.94 23.45 13.41
C GLU A 274 -29.47 22.18 14.13
N THR A 275 -28.24 22.15 14.64
CA THR A 275 -27.63 20.96 15.26
C THR A 275 -28.30 20.58 16.57
N THR A 276 -28.78 19.34 16.66
CA THR A 276 -29.33 18.73 17.90
C THR A 276 -28.27 17.89 18.61
N GLU A 277 -28.39 17.65 19.92
CA GLU A 277 -27.45 16.76 20.66
C GLU A 277 -27.35 15.35 20.06
N LYS A 278 -28.45 14.84 19.49
CA LYS A 278 -28.49 13.53 18.83
C LYS A 278 -27.64 13.47 17.55
N ASP A 279 -27.46 14.61 16.89
CA ASP A 279 -26.65 14.69 15.68
C ASP A 279 -25.16 14.61 16.04
N LEU A 280 -24.76 15.14 17.21
CA LEU A 280 -23.37 15.06 17.68
C LEU A 280 -22.90 13.62 17.84
N ASP A 281 -23.73 12.75 18.40
CA ASP A 281 -23.41 11.32 18.58
C ASP A 281 -23.18 10.58 17.24
N VAL A 282 -23.80 11.06 16.15
CA VAL A 282 -23.66 10.49 14.81
C VAL A 282 -22.30 10.84 14.18
N PHE A 283 -21.77 12.04 14.45
CA PHE A 283 -20.48 12.51 13.94
C PHE A 283 -19.28 12.17 14.85
N MET A 284 -19.52 11.62 16.05
CA MET A 284 -18.45 11.18 16.93
C MET A 284 -17.91 9.79 16.53
N SER A 285 -16.59 9.66 16.49
CA SER A 285 -15.97 8.35 16.33
C SER A 285 -16.25 7.46 17.55
N ARG A 286 -16.68 6.21 17.33
CA ARG A 286 -16.88 5.21 18.41
C ARG A 286 -15.58 4.84 19.16
N SER A 287 -14.44 5.17 18.59
CA SER A 287 -13.12 4.94 19.18
C SER A 287 -12.70 6.10 20.08
N ILE A 288 -12.61 5.84 21.38
CA ILE A 288 -12.25 6.85 22.39
C ILE A 288 -10.89 7.53 22.08
N PRO A 289 -9.81 6.82 21.70
CA PRO A 289 -8.53 7.45 21.35
C PRO A 289 -8.61 8.39 20.13
N ILE A 290 -9.47 8.07 19.16
CA ILE A 290 -9.64 8.89 17.96
C ILE A 290 -10.45 10.14 18.31
N ALA A 291 -11.53 9.98 19.08
CA ALA A 291 -12.35 11.10 19.55
C ALA A 291 -11.53 12.07 20.43
N THR A 292 -10.71 11.56 21.34
CA THR A 292 -9.86 12.41 22.20
C THR A 292 -8.80 13.15 21.39
N LYS A 293 -8.15 12.49 20.42
CA LYS A 293 -7.20 13.16 19.52
C LYS A 293 -7.88 14.23 18.67
N ALA A 294 -9.06 13.95 18.11
CA ALA A 294 -9.83 14.92 17.34
C ALA A 294 -10.20 16.15 18.19
N ARG A 295 -10.65 15.93 19.44
CA ARG A 295 -10.95 17.00 20.39
C ARG A 295 -9.72 17.84 20.73
N GLN A 296 -8.57 17.20 20.96
CA GLN A 296 -7.31 17.91 21.20
C GLN A 296 -6.92 18.77 19.99
N SER A 297 -7.00 18.21 18.78
CA SER A 297 -6.72 18.92 17.52
C SER A 297 -7.64 20.12 17.30
N HIS A 298 -8.93 20.00 17.63
CA HIS A 298 -9.87 21.11 17.54
C HIS A 298 -9.56 22.19 18.58
N ASN A 299 -9.24 21.80 19.81
CA ASN A 299 -8.85 22.73 20.86
C ASN A 299 -7.55 23.48 20.54
N THR A 300 -6.57 22.82 19.93
CA THR A 300 -5.36 23.50 19.42
C THR A 300 -5.73 24.48 18.32
N MET A 301 -6.53 24.06 17.34
CA MET A 301 -7.01 24.95 16.26
C MET A 301 -7.72 26.21 16.80
N LEU A 302 -8.62 26.07 17.78
CA LEU A 302 -9.29 27.21 18.42
C LEU A 302 -8.31 28.12 19.17
N LYS A 303 -7.31 27.55 19.86
CA LYS A 303 -6.26 28.32 20.52
C LYS A 303 -5.44 29.11 19.50
N HIS A 304 -5.02 28.47 18.41
CA HIS A 304 -4.33 29.13 17.30
C HIS A 304 -5.18 30.26 16.71
N ALA A 305 -6.46 30.03 16.44
CA ALA A 305 -7.37 31.05 15.88
C ALA A 305 -7.49 32.30 16.77
N ARG A 306 -7.42 32.14 18.10
CA ARG A 306 -7.46 33.23 19.08
C ARG A 306 -6.12 33.95 19.31
N TRP A 307 -5.02 33.44 18.77
CA TRP A 307 -3.73 34.10 18.93
C TRP A 307 -3.65 35.41 18.13
N PRO A 308 -2.95 36.42 18.65
CA PRO A 308 -2.64 37.60 17.88
C PRO A 308 -1.75 37.23 16.68
N TRP A 309 -1.90 37.96 15.57
CA TRP A 309 -1.35 37.63 14.25
C TRP A 309 0.17 37.33 14.27
N TRP A 310 0.95 38.02 15.10
CA TRP A 310 2.39 37.81 15.25
C TRP A 310 2.81 36.46 15.86
N LYS A 311 1.92 35.77 16.60
CA LYS A 311 2.14 34.39 17.06
C LYS A 311 1.69 33.31 16.06
N LYS A 312 0.89 33.69 15.06
CA LYS A 312 0.46 32.81 13.96
C LYS A 312 1.53 32.70 12.86
N LEU A 313 2.39 33.71 12.76
CA LEU A 313 3.50 33.83 11.80
C LEU A 313 4.63 32.80 11.92
N GLY A 314 4.61 31.91 12.91
CA GLY A 314 5.63 30.85 13.08
C GLY A 314 5.23 29.48 12.54
N ASP A 315 3.93 29.19 12.44
CA ASP A 315 3.41 27.84 12.13
C ASP A 315 2.77 27.76 10.72
N GLU A 316 2.41 28.90 10.12
CA GLU A 316 1.89 28.99 8.75
C GLU A 316 2.94 28.73 7.65
N PHE A 317 4.22 28.63 8.03
CA PHE A 317 5.31 28.23 7.11
C PHE A 317 5.67 26.74 7.22
N GLY A 318 4.96 25.97 8.06
CA GLY A 318 5.25 24.55 8.31
C GLY A 318 4.56 23.59 7.35
N GLU A 319 3.25 23.71 7.13
CA GLU A 319 2.50 22.73 6.34
C GLU A 319 1.35 23.39 5.54
N ASP A 320 1.40 23.20 4.21
CA ASP A 320 0.29 23.19 3.24
C ASP A 320 -0.30 24.46 2.59
N TYR A 321 0.28 25.66 2.75
CA TYR A 321 0.04 26.76 1.79
C TYR A 321 1.35 27.39 1.32
N VAL A 322 2.11 26.65 0.51
CA VAL A 322 2.97 27.27 -0.49
C VAL A 322 2.02 27.97 -1.48
N ILE A 323 1.69 29.24 -1.20
CA ILE A 323 1.38 30.17 -2.29
C ILE A 323 2.56 29.99 -3.25
N PRO A 324 2.35 29.54 -4.51
CA PRO A 324 3.45 29.45 -5.43
C PRO A 324 4.10 30.81 -5.45
N ASP A 325 5.36 30.88 -5.00
CA ASP A 325 6.13 32.10 -4.97
C ASP A 325 6.18 32.71 -6.39
N ASP A 326 5.93 31.89 -7.42
CA ASP A 326 5.61 32.25 -8.79
C ASP A 326 4.44 33.24 -8.99
N ALA A 327 3.45 33.36 -8.09
CA ALA A 327 2.35 34.32 -8.26
C ALA A 327 2.78 35.75 -7.89
N LEU A 328 3.51 35.90 -6.77
CA LEU A 328 4.09 37.16 -6.33
C LEU A 328 5.38 37.50 -7.13
N ASN A 329 6.17 36.48 -7.49
CA ASN A 329 7.33 36.63 -8.37
C ASN A 329 6.94 36.82 -9.84
N ALA A 330 5.76 36.37 -10.30
CA ALA A 330 5.23 36.78 -11.58
C ALA A 330 4.78 38.25 -11.55
N GLU A 331 4.12 38.74 -10.51
CA GLU A 331 3.70 40.15 -10.48
C GLU A 331 4.89 41.13 -10.56
N LEU A 332 6.06 40.74 -10.04
CA LEU A 332 7.27 41.59 -10.09
C LEU A 332 8.27 41.20 -11.19
N GLY A 333 8.35 39.92 -11.58
CA GLY A 333 9.20 39.44 -12.67
C GLY A 333 8.67 39.78 -14.06
N THR A 334 7.40 40.14 -14.14
CA THR A 334 6.74 40.51 -15.41
C THR A 334 6.84 41.98 -15.75
N LEU A 335 7.16 42.86 -14.79
CA LEU A 335 7.58 44.23 -15.07
C LEU A 335 8.97 44.32 -15.71
N PHE A 336 9.71 43.20 -15.73
CA PHE A 336 11.08 43.13 -16.24
C PHE A 336 11.17 42.33 -17.54
N ILE A 337 10.58 42.83 -18.63
CA ILE A 337 10.96 42.42 -19.98
C ILE A 337 12.19 43.22 -20.39
N GLY A 338 13.34 42.87 -19.82
CA GLY A 338 14.63 43.22 -20.41
C GLY A 338 14.82 42.34 -21.63
N GLY A 339 14.71 42.92 -22.83
CA GLY A 339 14.91 42.23 -24.10
C GLY A 339 16.22 41.46 -24.13
N ARG A 340 16.15 40.16 -24.44
CA ARG A 340 17.30 39.42 -24.96
C ARG A 340 17.60 39.97 -26.34
N LYS A 341 18.76 40.61 -26.49
CA LYS A 341 19.50 40.60 -27.75
C LYS A 341 20.38 39.36 -27.77
#